data_AF-A0A9W9ZNI4-F1
#
_entry.id   AF-A0A9W9ZNI4-F1
#
_cell.length_a   1.000
_cell.length_b   1.000
_cell.length_c   1.000
_cell.angle_alpha   90.00
_cell.angle_beta   90.00
_cell.angle_gamma   90.00
#
_symmetry.space_group_name_H-M   'P 1'
#
loop_
_entity.id
_entity.type
_entity.pdbx_description
1 polymer ?
#
loop_
_entity_poly.entity_id
_entity_poly.type
_entity_poly.pdbx_seq_one_letter_code
_entity_poly.pdbx_strand_id
1 'polypeptide(L)'
;MGLSVSYERVMSISTDAANSVCSRFEQDGVVCPPKLRGNLFTTGALDNIDHNPSATTAKDSFHGTAISLMQHPTNDNCGNERGVNVIDENVAPQRRVKDLPNDYKNVPPVVLKTNDPVIPKLIGPIMPQLAENASSLSKQLDWLNKVKSLCGKDELNNEDFISWAAFYASLQPSPVHQVDIVALLPLFLENAHSVAMVRHGMDVVNDVVQHLNPGQTPVIFMD
;
A
#
# COMPACT_ATOMS: atom_id res chain seq x y z
N MET A 1 21.79 -35.65 -14.07
CA MET A 1 21.77 -35.68 -12.59
C MET A 1 21.03 -34.44 -12.14
N GLY A 2 19.77 -34.58 -11.73
CA GLY A 2 18.99 -33.45 -11.22
C GLY A 2 19.32 -33.22 -9.75
N LEU A 3 19.64 -31.97 -9.38
CA LEU A 3 19.71 -31.57 -7.99
C LEU A 3 18.29 -31.61 -7.41
N SER A 4 18.01 -32.53 -6.50
CA SER A 4 16.77 -32.55 -5.72
C SER A 4 17.07 -32.16 -4.27
N VAL A 5 16.20 -31.33 -3.70
CA VAL A 5 16.23 -30.93 -2.28
C VAL A 5 15.10 -31.68 -1.58
N SER A 6 15.33 -32.17 -0.36
CA SER A 6 14.28 -32.86 0.39
C SER A 6 13.16 -31.88 0.79
N TYR A 7 11.92 -32.37 0.81
CA TYR A 7 10.77 -31.60 1.27
C TYR A 7 10.98 -31.03 2.68
N GLU A 8 11.53 -31.84 3.58
CA GLU A 8 11.86 -31.41 4.94
C GLU A 8 12.85 -30.24 4.97
N ARG A 9 13.83 -30.23 4.06
CA ARG A 9 14.79 -29.13 3.97
C ARG A 9 14.12 -27.84 3.49
N VAL A 10 13.20 -27.93 2.52
CA VAL A 10 12.39 -26.78 2.07
C VAL A 10 11.54 -26.24 3.22
N MET A 11 10.87 -27.12 3.97
CA MET A 11 10.04 -26.71 5.10
C MET A 11 10.86 -26.05 6.22
N SER A 12 12.04 -26.60 6.54
CA SER A 12 12.98 -26.01 7.50
C SER A 12 13.38 -24.60 7.09
N ILE A 13 13.86 -24.42 5.86
CA ILE A 13 14.29 -23.10 5.35
C ILE A 13 13.13 -22.10 5.36
N SER A 14 11.92 -22.53 4.98
CA SER A 14 10.72 -21.68 5.02
C SER A 14 10.39 -21.23 6.45
N THR A 15 10.47 -22.16 7.40
CA THR A 15 10.23 -21.88 8.83
C THR A 15 11.27 -20.92 9.38
N ASP A 16 12.55 -21.12 9.05
CA ASP A 16 13.65 -20.27 9.50
C ASP A 16 13.52 -18.86 8.91
N ALA A 17 13.13 -18.73 7.63
CA ALA A 17 12.86 -17.44 7.00
C ALA A 17 11.68 -16.70 7.67
N ALA A 18 10.57 -17.40 7.92
CA ALA A 18 9.41 -16.83 8.60
C ALA A 18 9.75 -16.37 10.04
N ASN A 19 10.53 -17.17 10.75
CA ASN A 19 10.99 -16.85 12.11
C ASN A 19 11.94 -15.66 12.14
N SER A 20 12.80 -15.51 11.13
CA SER A 20 13.66 -14.34 10.98
C SER A 20 12.83 -13.07 10.79
N VAL A 21 11.77 -13.13 9.98
CA VAL A 21 10.81 -12.02 9.81
C VAL A 21 10.05 -11.70 11.10
N CYS A 22 9.54 -12.71 11.82
CA CYS A 22 8.85 -12.49 13.09
C CYS A 22 9.76 -11.87 14.15
N SER A 23 11.02 -12.32 14.22
CA SER A 23 12.01 -11.73 15.13
C SER A 23 12.29 -10.26 14.79
N ARG A 24 12.24 -9.91 13.51
CA ARG A 24 12.36 -8.52 13.07
C ARG A 24 11.15 -7.68 13.51
N PHE A 25 9.94 -8.21 13.42
CA PHE A 25 8.74 -7.53 13.94
C PHE A 25 8.82 -7.30 15.46
N GLU A 26 9.33 -8.27 16.22
CA GLU A 26 9.56 -8.13 17.65
C GLU A 26 10.60 -7.03 17.95
N GLN A 27 11.69 -6.97 17.18
CA GLN A 27 12.74 -5.96 17.33
C GLN A 27 12.25 -4.56 16.95
N ASP A 28 11.49 -4.44 15.87
CA ASP A 28 10.93 -3.17 15.41
C ASP A 28 9.77 -2.69 16.30
N GLY A 29 9.14 -3.60 17.07
CA GLY A 29 7.93 -3.32 17.83
C GLY A 29 6.68 -3.15 16.96
N VAL A 30 6.78 -3.41 15.66
CA VAL A 30 5.70 -3.23 14.67
C VAL A 30 5.82 -4.30 13.58
N VAL A 31 4.67 -4.75 13.06
CA VAL A 31 4.61 -5.67 11.92
C VAL A 31 4.83 -4.90 10.62
N CYS A 32 6.10 -4.60 10.34
CA CYS A 32 6.53 -3.84 9.17
C CYS A 32 7.42 -4.68 8.24
N PRO A 33 6.95 -5.05 7.03
CA PRO A 33 7.69 -5.88 6.08
C PRO A 33 9.12 -5.33 5.81
N PRO A 34 10.16 -6.19 5.86
CA PRO A 34 11.57 -5.74 5.71
C PRO A 34 11.88 -5.07 4.38
N LYS A 35 11.11 -5.37 3.33
CA LYS A 35 11.29 -4.78 1.99
C LYS A 35 10.86 -3.32 1.89
N LEU A 36 10.05 -2.84 2.85
CA LEU A 36 9.69 -1.43 2.93
C LEU A 36 10.92 -0.62 3.36
N ARG A 37 11.00 0.61 2.88
CA ARG A 37 12.12 1.52 3.12
C ARG A 37 11.69 2.69 3.99
N GLY A 38 12.62 3.22 4.78
CA GLY A 38 12.40 4.46 5.50
C GLY A 38 12.44 5.67 4.56
N ASN A 39 11.86 6.79 4.99
CA ASN A 39 11.84 8.07 4.27
C ASN A 39 11.20 8.02 2.86
N LEU A 40 10.22 7.15 2.65
CA LEU A 40 9.39 7.15 1.44
C LEU A 40 7.94 7.38 1.81
N PHE A 41 7.25 8.24 1.06
CA PHE A 41 5.81 8.43 1.27
C PHE A 41 5.08 7.09 1.17
N THR A 42 4.43 6.68 2.26
CA THR A 42 3.78 5.38 2.39
C THR A 42 2.27 5.58 2.48
N THR A 43 1.51 4.88 1.64
CA THR A 43 0.06 4.78 1.73
C THR A 43 -0.34 3.37 2.14
N GLY A 44 -1.48 3.23 2.82
CA GLY A 44 -2.07 1.95 3.18
C GLY A 44 -3.37 1.70 2.44
N ALA A 45 -3.74 0.43 2.29
CA ALA A 45 -5.04 0.01 1.81
C ALA A 45 -5.58 -1.10 2.71
N LEU A 46 -6.84 -0.98 3.13
CA LEU A 46 -7.61 -2.03 3.80
C LEU A 46 -8.61 -2.57 2.78
N ASP A 47 -8.53 -3.87 2.50
CA ASP A 47 -9.31 -4.51 1.45
C ASP A 47 -9.97 -5.80 1.95
N ASN A 48 -11.17 -6.08 1.46
CA ASN A 48 -11.90 -7.30 1.78
C ASN A 48 -11.48 -8.43 0.82
N ILE A 49 -11.07 -9.56 1.37
CA ILE A 49 -10.82 -10.76 0.58
C ILE A 49 -12.13 -11.51 0.48
N ASP A 50 -12.88 -11.23 -0.59
CA ASP A 50 -14.18 -11.85 -0.84
C ASP A 50 -14.08 -13.36 -1.05
N HIS A 51 -14.95 -14.08 -0.36
CA HIS A 51 -15.22 -15.48 -0.67
C HIS A 51 -16.34 -15.54 -1.70
N ASN A 52 -16.08 -16.16 -2.85
CA ASN A 52 -17.12 -16.45 -3.83
C ASN A 52 -17.59 -17.92 -3.69
N PRO A 53 -18.67 -18.19 -2.94
CA PRO A 53 -19.16 -19.55 -2.72
C PRO A 53 -19.71 -20.22 -3.99
N SER A 54 -19.96 -19.46 -5.06
CA SER A 54 -20.41 -19.99 -6.35
C SER A 54 -19.27 -20.49 -7.24
N ALA A 55 -18.02 -20.14 -6.92
CA ALA A 55 -16.86 -20.58 -7.67
C ALA A 55 -16.52 -22.04 -7.35
N THR A 56 -16.62 -22.91 -8.36
CA THR A 56 -16.35 -24.35 -8.24
C THR A 56 -14.88 -24.67 -7.90
N THR A 57 -13.96 -23.74 -8.15
CA THR A 57 -12.51 -23.86 -7.90
C THR A 57 -12.03 -23.19 -6.61
N ALA A 58 -12.86 -22.40 -5.92
CA ALA A 58 -12.44 -21.56 -4.78
C ALA A 58 -13.05 -22.00 -3.43
N LYS A 59 -13.47 -23.26 -3.31
CA LYS A 59 -14.19 -23.77 -2.12
C LYS A 59 -13.42 -23.62 -0.81
N ASP A 60 -12.09 -23.65 -0.86
CA ASP A 60 -11.20 -23.45 0.29
C ASP A 60 -10.47 -22.09 0.25
N SER A 61 -11.03 -21.09 -0.46
CA SER A 61 -10.45 -19.75 -0.52
C SER A 61 -10.58 -19.05 0.84
N PHE A 62 -9.48 -18.42 1.26
CA PHE A 62 -9.44 -17.62 2.49
C PHE A 62 -10.42 -16.44 2.37
N HIS A 63 -11.22 -16.24 3.42
CA HIS A 63 -12.08 -15.07 3.58
C HIS A 63 -11.57 -14.25 4.75
N GLY A 64 -11.42 -12.94 4.57
CA GLY A 64 -10.97 -12.07 5.63
C GLY A 64 -10.52 -10.70 5.12
N THR A 65 -9.63 -10.05 5.86
CA THR A 65 -9.15 -8.70 5.53
C THR A 65 -7.67 -8.70 5.18
N ALA A 66 -7.32 -7.97 4.12
CA ALA A 66 -5.95 -7.65 3.74
C ALA A 66 -5.60 -6.22 4.12
N ILE A 67 -4.37 -6.02 4.59
CA ILE A 67 -3.76 -4.69 4.69
C ILE A 67 -2.57 -4.66 3.75
N SER A 68 -2.60 -3.76 2.77
CA SER A 68 -1.49 -3.51 1.87
C SER A 68 -0.84 -2.16 2.17
N LEU A 69 0.47 -2.08 2.01
CA LEU A 69 1.26 -0.87 2.12
C LEU A 69 1.96 -0.61 0.80
N MET A 70 1.89 0.62 0.31
CA MET A 70 2.49 1.05 -0.94
C MET A 70 3.41 2.22 -0.67
N GLN A 71 4.64 2.14 -1.18
CA GLN A 71 5.57 3.25 -1.14
C GLN A 71 5.82 3.74 -2.55
N HIS A 72 6.03 5.05 -2.67
CA HIS A 72 6.16 5.74 -3.94
C HIS A 72 7.56 6.37 -4.07
N PRO A 73 8.59 5.60 -4.50
CA PRO A 73 9.91 6.13 -4.74
C PRO A 73 9.91 7.12 -5.91
N THR A 74 10.85 8.05 -5.88
CA THR A 74 11.12 8.98 -6.98
C THR A 74 12.58 8.87 -7.39
N ASN A 75 12.94 9.48 -8.52
CA ASN A 75 14.33 9.51 -8.97
C ASN A 75 15.26 10.23 -7.97
N ASP A 76 14.72 11.21 -7.26
CA ASP A 76 15.48 12.00 -6.27
C ASP A 76 15.49 11.33 -4.89
N ASN A 77 14.51 10.45 -4.60
CA ASN A 77 14.39 9.77 -3.33
C ASN A 77 13.94 8.31 -3.50
N CYS A 78 14.89 7.38 -3.33
CA CYS A 78 14.66 5.94 -3.35
C CYS A 78 14.40 5.33 -1.97
N GLY A 79 14.42 6.14 -0.91
CA GLY A 79 14.30 5.70 0.48
C GLY A 79 15.57 5.06 1.05
N ASN A 80 15.48 4.73 2.34
CA ASN A 80 16.53 4.07 3.10
C ASN A 80 16.21 2.58 3.28
N GLU A 81 17.09 1.71 2.81
CA GLU A 81 16.96 0.27 3.03
C GLU A 81 17.09 -0.07 4.52
N ARG A 82 16.26 -1.01 4.98
CA ARG A 82 16.22 -1.44 6.39
C ARG A 82 17.11 -2.67 6.66
N GLY A 83 17.88 -3.10 5.67
CA GLY A 83 18.71 -4.30 5.71
C GLY A 83 17.92 -5.59 5.46
N VAL A 84 18.63 -6.64 5.06
CA VAL A 84 18.07 -7.97 4.79
C VAL A 84 18.03 -8.78 6.08
N ASN A 85 16.94 -9.50 6.28
CA ASN A 85 16.84 -10.47 7.37
C ASN A 85 17.81 -11.64 7.08
N VAL A 86 18.78 -11.83 7.97
CA VAL A 86 19.71 -12.96 7.88
C VAL A 86 19.14 -14.12 8.68
N ILE A 87 19.18 -15.32 8.10
CA ILE A 87 18.88 -16.56 8.82
C ILE A 87 20.12 -16.89 9.64
N ASP A 88 20.01 -16.90 10.96
CA ASP A 88 21.12 -17.29 11.82
C ASP A 88 21.32 -18.81 11.75
N GLU A 89 22.37 -19.23 11.04
CA GLU A 89 22.73 -20.65 10.88
C GLU A 89 23.15 -21.31 12.20
N ASN A 90 23.44 -20.53 13.25
CA ASN A 90 23.84 -21.05 14.56
C ASN A 90 22.63 -21.40 15.45
N VAL A 91 21.43 -20.99 15.08
CA VAL A 91 20.20 -21.33 15.81
C VAL A 91 19.71 -22.69 15.35
N ALA A 92 19.39 -23.56 16.31
CA ALA A 92 18.83 -24.87 15.99
C ALA A 92 17.57 -24.71 15.13
N PRO A 93 17.45 -25.44 14.01
CA PRO A 93 16.33 -25.29 13.09
C PRO A 93 15.02 -25.54 13.83
N GLN A 94 14.13 -24.55 13.76
CA GLN A 94 12.84 -24.61 14.43
C GLN A 94 11.85 -25.31 13.50
N ARG A 95 11.01 -26.20 14.05
CA ARG A 95 9.93 -26.84 13.28
C ARG A 95 8.65 -26.00 13.23
N ARG A 96 8.55 -24.95 14.03
CA ARG A 96 7.35 -24.13 14.20
C ARG A 96 7.67 -22.67 13.90
N VAL A 97 6.75 -22.02 13.21
CA VAL A 97 6.77 -20.57 12.98
C VAL A 97 6.36 -19.86 14.27
N LYS A 98 7.08 -18.81 14.64
CA LYS A 98 6.77 -17.92 15.76
C LYS A 98 5.41 -17.26 15.53
N ASP A 99 4.69 -17.02 16.62
CA ASP A 99 3.44 -16.27 16.55
C ASP A 99 3.74 -14.79 16.25
N LEU A 100 2.80 -14.13 15.56
CA LEU A 100 2.85 -12.68 15.39
C LEU A 100 2.65 -11.96 16.73
N PRO A 101 3.14 -10.71 16.85
CA PRO A 101 2.91 -9.87 18.02
C PRO A 101 1.43 -9.81 18.41
N ASN A 102 1.15 -9.88 19.72
CA ASN A 102 -0.22 -9.91 20.25
C ASN A 102 -1.02 -8.68 19.83
N ASP A 103 -0.39 -7.51 19.85
CA ASP A 103 -1.03 -6.23 19.51
C ASP A 103 -1.39 -6.15 18.02
N TYR A 104 -0.72 -6.92 17.16
CA TYR A 104 -1.09 -7.02 15.75
C TYR A 104 -2.22 -8.03 15.52
N LYS A 105 -2.13 -9.22 16.11
CA LYS A 105 -3.08 -10.32 15.79
C LYS A 105 -4.44 -10.19 16.49
N ASN A 106 -4.49 -9.49 17.62
CA ASN A 106 -5.72 -9.36 18.40
C ASN A 106 -6.47 -8.10 17.95
N VAL A 107 -7.63 -8.27 17.30
CA VAL A 107 -8.52 -7.17 16.96
C VAL A 107 -9.47 -6.92 18.14
N PRO A 108 -9.28 -5.85 18.94
CA PRO A 108 -10.13 -5.61 20.10
C PRO A 108 -11.55 -5.20 19.67
N PRO A 109 -12.60 -5.58 20.41
CA PRO A 109 -13.96 -5.15 20.12
C PRO A 109 -14.10 -3.64 20.29
N VAL A 110 -14.77 -3.00 19.33
CA VAL A 110 -15.00 -1.55 19.31
C VAL A 110 -16.47 -1.29 19.03
N VAL A 111 -17.03 -0.33 19.76
CA VAL A 111 -18.39 0.18 19.54
C VAL A 111 -18.31 1.65 19.19
N LEU A 112 -18.99 2.06 18.12
CA LEU A 112 -19.14 3.46 17.78
C LEU A 112 -19.92 4.16 18.88
N LYS A 113 -19.37 5.26 19.42
CA LYS A 113 -20.05 6.07 20.44
C LYS A 113 -21.26 6.82 19.87
N THR A 114 -21.22 7.12 18.58
CA THR A 114 -22.26 7.81 17.82
C THR A 114 -22.23 7.29 16.39
N ASN A 115 -23.41 7.18 15.77
CA ASN A 115 -23.52 6.91 14.32
C ASN A 115 -23.32 8.19 13.49
N ASP A 116 -23.46 9.36 14.13
CA ASP A 116 -23.27 10.67 13.51
C ASP A 116 -21.99 11.30 14.06
N PRO A 117 -20.86 11.19 13.34
CA PRO A 117 -19.61 11.80 13.76
C PRO A 117 -19.72 13.33 13.65
N VAL A 118 -19.23 14.03 14.68
CA VAL A 118 -19.06 15.48 14.62
C VAL A 118 -17.86 15.78 13.73
N ILE A 119 -18.13 16.18 12.48
CA ILE A 119 -17.09 16.66 11.58
C ILE A 119 -16.60 18.01 12.10
N PRO A 120 -15.32 18.15 12.49
CA PRO A 120 -14.79 19.45 12.87
C PRO A 120 -15.02 20.44 11.73
N LYS A 121 -15.46 21.66 12.04
CA LYS A 121 -15.51 22.70 11.02
C LYS A 121 -14.11 22.81 10.43
N LEU A 122 -14.02 22.78 9.10
CA LEU A 122 -12.76 22.99 8.41
C LEU A 122 -12.23 24.39 8.77
N ILE A 123 -11.17 24.44 9.56
CA ILE A 123 -10.47 25.68 9.90
C ILE A 123 -9.20 25.72 9.07
N GLY A 124 -9.25 26.45 7.97
CA GLY A 124 -8.13 26.61 7.06
C GLY A 124 -8.61 27.07 5.69
N PRO A 125 -7.72 27.58 4.83
CA PRO A 125 -8.06 27.77 3.44
C PRO A 125 -8.45 26.41 2.86
N ILE A 126 -9.73 26.26 2.50
CA ILE A 126 -10.13 25.30 1.46
C ILE A 126 -9.17 25.57 0.30
N MET A 127 -8.58 24.51 -0.27
CA MET A 127 -7.76 24.51 -1.50
C MET A 127 -7.88 25.84 -2.25
N PRO A 128 -6.78 26.54 -2.56
CA PRO A 128 -6.86 27.84 -3.20
C PRO A 128 -7.92 27.81 -4.29
N GLN A 129 -8.92 28.68 -4.17
CA GLN A 129 -9.90 28.86 -5.23
C GLN A 129 -9.12 28.93 -6.53
N LEU A 130 -9.63 28.27 -7.58
CA LEU A 130 -9.01 28.11 -8.92
C LEU A 130 -8.22 29.36 -9.42
N ALA A 131 -8.59 30.54 -8.92
CA ALA A 131 -7.89 31.82 -9.01
C ALA A 131 -6.38 31.83 -8.65
N GLU A 132 -5.87 31.06 -7.69
CA GLU A 132 -4.43 31.15 -7.31
C GLU A 132 -3.50 30.36 -8.24
N ASN A 133 -4.04 29.46 -9.08
CA ASN A 133 -3.26 28.72 -10.06
C ASN A 133 -3.53 29.23 -11.47
N ALA A 134 -3.18 30.50 -11.75
CA ALA A 134 -3.21 31.05 -13.10
C ALA A 134 -2.45 30.16 -14.12
N SER A 135 -1.40 29.46 -13.66
CA SER A 135 -0.63 28.48 -14.43
C SER A 135 -1.36 27.15 -14.69
N SER A 136 -2.34 26.77 -13.87
CA SER A 136 -3.20 25.61 -14.11
C SER A 136 -4.31 25.94 -15.10
N LEU A 137 -4.90 27.13 -14.97
CA LEU A 137 -5.91 27.63 -15.91
C LEU A 137 -5.32 27.81 -17.32
N SER A 138 -4.08 28.31 -17.43
CA SER A 138 -3.40 28.44 -18.72
C SER A 138 -3.22 27.09 -19.41
N LYS A 139 -2.80 26.04 -18.67
CA LYS A 139 -2.65 24.69 -19.22
C LYS A 139 -3.98 24.08 -19.68
N GLN A 140 -5.08 24.37 -18.98
CA GLN A 140 -6.42 23.94 -19.39
C GLN A 140 -6.87 24.65 -20.67
N LEU A 141 -6.59 25.95 -20.78
CA LEU A 141 -6.81 26.73 -22.00
C LEU A 141 -5.96 26.20 -23.17
N ASP A 142 -4.71 25.82 -22.92
CA ASP A 142 -3.82 25.24 -23.93
C ASP A 142 -4.35 23.91 -24.48
N TRP A 143 -4.86 23.04 -23.60
CA TRP A 143 -5.55 21.81 -24.02
C TRP A 143 -6.76 22.15 -24.90
N LEU A 144 -7.61 23.08 -24.46
CA LEU A 144 -8.84 23.43 -25.15
C LEU A 144 -8.56 24.07 -26.53
N ASN A 145 -7.50 24.88 -26.62
CA ASN A 145 -7.01 25.44 -27.88
C ASN A 145 -6.47 24.35 -28.81
N LYS A 146 -5.75 23.35 -28.28
CA LYS A 146 -5.27 22.20 -29.06
C LYS A 146 -6.44 21.34 -29.56
N VAL A 147 -7.44 21.05 -28.74
CA VAL A 147 -8.64 20.34 -29.20
C VAL A 147 -9.36 21.13 -30.29
N LYS A 148 -9.52 22.45 -30.10
CA LYS A 148 -10.16 23.32 -31.10
C LYS A 148 -9.43 23.33 -32.44
N SER A 149 -8.09 23.31 -32.44
CA SER A 149 -7.32 23.25 -33.70
C SER A 149 -7.38 21.87 -34.37
N LEU A 150 -7.62 20.81 -33.61
CA LEU A 150 -7.81 19.45 -34.12
C LEU A 150 -9.23 19.19 -34.65
N CYS A 151 -10.25 19.86 -34.12
CA CYS A 151 -11.64 19.72 -34.58
C CYS A 151 -11.86 20.12 -36.06
N GLY A 152 -10.92 20.85 -36.67
CA GLY A 152 -10.97 21.22 -38.09
C GLY A 152 -10.20 20.29 -39.03
N LYS A 153 -9.60 19.20 -38.52
CA LYS A 153 -8.90 18.21 -39.34
C LYS A 153 -9.85 17.06 -39.70
N ASP A 154 -9.75 16.58 -40.94
CA ASP A 154 -10.50 15.40 -41.40
C ASP A 154 -9.93 14.08 -40.84
N GLU A 155 -8.62 14.03 -40.56
CA GLU A 155 -7.93 12.87 -39.97
C GLU A 155 -6.92 13.31 -38.88
N LEU A 156 -6.76 12.46 -37.86
CA LEU A 156 -5.84 12.68 -36.74
C LEU A 156 -4.57 11.83 -36.90
N ASN A 157 -3.43 12.40 -36.52
CA ASN A 157 -2.15 11.67 -36.48
C ASN A 157 -1.94 11.01 -35.11
N ASN A 158 -0.96 10.09 -35.01
CA ASN A 158 -0.60 9.41 -33.76
C ASN A 158 -0.15 10.34 -32.61
N GLU A 159 0.23 11.58 -32.94
CA GLU A 159 0.66 12.61 -31.97
C GLU A 159 -0.47 13.60 -31.58
N ASP A 160 -1.67 13.41 -32.14
CA ASP A 160 -2.84 14.25 -31.89
C ASP A 160 -3.67 13.67 -30.74
N PHE A 161 -3.49 14.23 -29.54
CA PHE A 161 -4.24 13.84 -28.35
C PHE A 161 -5.45 14.77 -28.12
N ILE A 162 -6.67 14.22 -28.20
CA ILE A 162 -7.90 14.94 -27.86
C ILE A 162 -8.22 14.82 -26.36
N SER A 163 -7.93 13.66 -25.76
CA SER A 163 -8.26 13.43 -24.36
C SER A 163 -7.43 14.33 -23.44
N TRP A 164 -8.08 14.84 -22.40
CA TRP A 164 -7.44 15.66 -21.39
C TRP A 164 -6.23 14.93 -20.78
N ALA A 165 -6.41 13.66 -20.40
CA ALA A 165 -5.35 12.84 -19.81
C ALA A 165 -4.13 12.67 -20.74
N ALA A 166 -4.34 12.39 -22.03
CA ALA A 166 -3.23 12.19 -22.97
C ALA A 166 -2.48 13.49 -23.27
N PHE A 167 -3.17 14.63 -23.37
CA PHE A 167 -2.52 15.93 -23.51
C PHE A 167 -1.61 16.23 -22.31
N TYR A 168 -2.11 16.05 -21.09
CA TYR A 168 -1.29 16.29 -19.90
C TYR A 168 -0.15 15.28 -19.76
N ALA A 169 -0.37 14.01 -20.13
CA ALA A 169 0.70 13.01 -20.18
C ALA A 169 1.82 13.40 -21.17
N SER A 170 1.48 13.96 -22.34
CA SER A 170 2.48 14.42 -23.32
C SER A 170 3.32 15.61 -22.85
N LEU A 171 2.80 16.39 -21.90
CA LEU A 171 3.53 17.50 -21.28
C LEU A 171 4.46 17.03 -20.16
N GLN A 172 4.25 15.81 -19.65
CA GLN A 172 5.12 15.25 -18.65
C GLN A 172 6.41 14.75 -19.31
N PRO A 173 7.58 14.96 -18.68
CA PRO A 173 8.81 14.33 -19.13
C PRO A 173 8.61 12.81 -19.19
N SER A 174 9.29 12.15 -20.14
CA SER A 174 9.22 10.70 -20.28
C SER A 174 9.39 10.03 -18.90
N PRO A 175 8.43 9.20 -18.46
CA PRO A 175 8.44 8.70 -17.11
C PRO A 175 9.63 7.76 -16.94
N VAL A 176 10.68 8.24 -16.28
CA VAL A 176 11.58 7.38 -15.52
C VAL A 176 10.86 7.16 -14.18
N HIS A 177 9.80 6.34 -14.20
CA HIS A 177 9.07 6.03 -12.98
C HIS A 177 9.83 4.93 -12.25
N GLN A 178 10.21 5.18 -10.99
CA GLN A 178 10.57 4.08 -10.13
C GLN A 178 9.31 3.26 -9.85
N VAL A 179 9.49 1.95 -9.76
CA VAL A 179 8.39 1.03 -9.46
C VAL A 179 8.02 1.18 -7.99
N ASP A 180 6.72 1.32 -7.72
CA ASP A 180 6.20 1.36 -6.36
C ASP A 180 6.56 0.08 -5.59
N ILE A 181 6.86 0.25 -4.30
CA ILE A 181 7.15 -0.88 -3.42
C ILE A 181 5.85 -1.25 -2.71
N VAL A 182 5.28 -2.39 -3.06
CA VAL A 182 4.01 -2.88 -2.49
C VAL A 182 4.25 -4.05 -1.55
N ALA A 183 3.74 -4.01 -0.33
CA ALA A 183 3.82 -5.08 0.65
C ALA A 183 2.45 -5.41 1.25
N LEU A 184 2.08 -6.70 1.24
CA LEU A 184 0.90 -7.21 1.93
C LEU A 184 1.30 -7.65 3.34
N LEU A 185 0.53 -7.25 4.34
CA LEU A 185 0.69 -7.69 5.74
C LEU A 185 0.00 -9.05 5.97
N PRO A 186 0.35 -9.77 7.05
CA PRO A 186 -0.36 -11.00 7.42
C PRO A 186 -1.88 -10.77 7.54
N LEU A 187 -2.65 -11.69 6.96
CA LEU A 187 -4.10 -11.55 6.81
C LEU A 187 -4.86 -11.71 8.13
N PHE A 188 -6.05 -11.09 8.17
CA PHE A 188 -7.00 -11.16 9.28
C PHE A 188 -8.22 -11.99 8.88
N LEU A 189 -8.83 -12.70 9.82
CA LEU A 189 -10.09 -13.43 9.59
C LEU A 189 -11.33 -12.54 9.77
N GLU A 190 -11.13 -11.41 10.44
CA GLU A 190 -12.13 -10.40 10.70
C GLU A 190 -12.63 -9.78 9.40
N ASN A 191 -13.90 -9.35 9.40
CA ASN A 191 -14.52 -8.69 8.26
C ASN A 191 -14.03 -7.24 8.12
N ALA A 192 -13.66 -6.83 6.91
CA ALA A 192 -13.07 -5.53 6.61
C ALA A 192 -14.00 -4.36 6.98
N HIS A 193 -15.31 -4.54 6.89
CA HIS A 193 -16.30 -3.51 7.21
C HIS A 193 -16.65 -3.42 8.70
N SER A 194 -16.12 -4.33 9.53
CA SER A 194 -16.37 -4.26 10.97
C SER A 194 -15.64 -3.06 11.58
N VAL A 195 -16.33 -2.32 12.47
CA VAL A 195 -15.76 -1.12 13.14
C VAL A 195 -14.45 -1.45 13.86
N ALA A 196 -14.37 -2.64 14.45
CA ALA A 196 -13.19 -3.13 15.12
C ALA A 196 -12.01 -3.30 14.14
N MET A 197 -12.23 -3.96 12.99
CA MET A 197 -11.19 -4.17 11.99
C MET A 197 -10.78 -2.88 11.29
N VAL A 198 -11.72 -1.98 10.97
CA VAL A 198 -11.41 -0.67 10.39
C VAL A 198 -10.50 0.12 11.32
N ARG A 199 -10.85 0.23 12.61
CA ARG A 199 -10.01 0.92 13.59
C ARG A 199 -8.63 0.25 13.72
N HIS A 200 -8.62 -1.08 13.85
CA HIS A 200 -7.39 -1.85 13.95
C HIS A 200 -6.47 -1.64 12.75
N GLY A 201 -7.03 -1.67 11.54
CA GLY A 201 -6.29 -1.39 10.31
C GLY A 201 -5.73 0.03 10.24
N MET A 202 -6.48 1.03 10.73
CA MET A 202 -5.97 2.41 10.87
C MET A 202 -4.78 2.46 11.83
N ASP A 203 -4.88 1.81 12.99
CA ASP A 203 -3.83 1.78 14.00
C ASP A 203 -2.57 1.07 13.44
N VAL A 204 -2.73 -0.10 12.79
CA VAL A 204 -1.64 -0.84 12.14
C VAL A 204 -0.94 -0.01 11.06
N VAL A 205 -1.70 0.64 10.16
CA VAL A 205 -1.11 1.48 9.11
C VAL A 205 -0.40 2.68 9.72
N ASN A 206 -0.98 3.31 10.75
CA ASN A 206 -0.34 4.40 11.46
C ASN A 206 0.99 3.96 12.09
N ASP A 207 1.02 2.83 12.78
CA ASP A 207 2.24 2.35 13.44
C ASP A 207 3.36 2.07 12.44
N VAL A 208 3.02 1.47 11.29
CA VAL A 208 4.01 1.24 10.23
C VAL A 208 4.48 2.56 9.61
N VAL A 209 3.57 3.51 9.37
CA VAL A 209 3.92 4.83 8.82
C VAL A 209 4.81 5.61 9.79
N GLN A 210 4.50 5.63 11.09
CA GLN A 210 5.32 6.31 12.09
C GLN A 210 6.69 5.67 12.25
N HIS A 211 6.78 4.33 12.12
CA HIS A 211 8.05 3.62 12.14
C HIS A 211 8.93 3.93 10.93
N LEU A 212 8.34 3.96 9.72
CA LEU A 212 9.09 4.19 8.48
C LEU A 212 9.40 5.67 8.24
N ASN A 213 8.45 6.55 8.58
CA ASN A 213 8.45 7.97 8.25
C ASN A 213 7.88 8.79 9.42
N PRO A 214 8.65 8.97 10.51
CA PRO A 214 8.21 9.79 11.64
C PRO A 214 7.70 11.17 11.19
N GLY A 215 6.48 11.52 11.57
CA GLY A 215 5.84 12.80 11.22
C GLY A 215 5.05 12.81 9.91
N GLN A 216 5.05 11.72 9.14
CA GLN A 216 4.11 11.55 8.03
C GLN A 216 2.70 11.31 8.59
N THR A 217 1.69 12.04 8.09
CA THR A 217 0.29 11.70 8.33
C THR A 217 -0.07 10.41 7.55
N PRO A 218 -0.62 9.38 8.20
CA PRO A 218 -1.03 8.16 7.52
C PRO A 218 -2.16 8.46 6.52
N VAL A 219 -2.05 7.88 5.32
CA VAL A 219 -3.10 7.92 4.31
C VAL A 219 -3.53 6.50 4.04
N ILE A 220 -4.83 6.24 4.17
CA ILE A 220 -5.40 4.91 4.01
C ILE A 220 -6.56 4.94 3.02
N PHE A 221 -6.56 3.98 2.10
CA PHE A 221 -7.69 3.68 1.23
C PHE A 221 -8.47 2.52 1.83
N MET A 222 -9.79 2.57 1.75
CA MET A 222 -10.68 1.54 2.28
C MET A 222 -11.76 1.28 1.23
N ASP A 223 -12.03 0.01 0.96
CA ASP A 223 -13.16 -0.47 0.15
C ASP A 223 -14.23 -1.11 1.06
#